data_AF-A0A0F9VMY0-F1
#
_entry.id   AF-A0A0F9VMY0-F1
#
_cell.length_a   1.000
_cell.length_b   1.000
_cell.length_c   1.000
_cell.angle_alpha   90.00
_cell.angle_beta   90.00
_cell.angle_gamma   90.00
#
_symmetry.space_group_name_H-M   'P 1'
#
loop_
_entity.id
_entity.type
_entity.pdbx_description
1 polymer ?
#
loop_
_entity_poly.entity_id
_entity_poly.type
_entity_poly.pdbx_seq_one_letter_code
_entity_poly.pdbx_strand_id
1 'polypeptide(L)'
;MRIEKRFRHTLLALALASPVTFATRLQPLPASAPSARPIGVIDQVFAFHDAMPTGVTVSETGRIFVNFPRWGDAVAFTVAEIRDGKIQPYPNAAINTEDPNDPAKGFISVQSVVADGKGRIWALDTAAPEFATPRAGGAKLVAIDLTRNRVVKTLVFPPEVILPSTYVNDMRFDFRVGKQGTVYVTDSSVSGPGGIIVMDIASGKAIRRLSGAAQTSVDPDFVPVVEGKPALLTRDADGKPKALGVASDGIALSADGKDLYFSPLYSRHLYAVSTALLRDPGISEAQL
;
A
#
# COMPACT_ATOMS: atom_id res chain seq x y z
N MET A 1 60.43 -29.75 -62.71
CA MET A 1 59.76 -30.97 -63.18
C MET A 1 58.68 -31.34 -62.16
N ARG A 2 57.41 -31.36 -62.58
CA ARG A 2 56.22 -31.60 -61.74
C ARG A 2 56.30 -32.95 -61.03
N ILE A 3 55.97 -33.00 -59.75
CA ILE A 3 55.51 -34.21 -59.04
C ILE A 3 54.31 -33.80 -58.17
N GLU A 4 53.33 -34.68 -58.13
CA GLU A 4 51.91 -34.45 -57.87
C GLU A 4 51.49 -34.36 -56.39
N LYS A 5 50.28 -33.82 -56.20
CA LYS A 5 49.52 -33.69 -54.96
C LYS A 5 49.22 -35.05 -54.31
N ARG A 6 49.34 -35.11 -52.98
CA ARG A 6 48.52 -36.02 -52.15
C ARG A 6 47.72 -35.21 -51.14
N PHE A 7 46.41 -35.37 -51.24
CA PHE A 7 45.40 -34.87 -50.30
C PHE A 7 45.62 -35.46 -48.90
N ARG A 8 45.57 -34.60 -47.88
CA ARG A 8 45.29 -34.99 -46.50
C ARG A 8 44.00 -34.28 -46.08
N HIS A 9 42.91 -35.01 -46.02
CA HIS A 9 41.67 -34.55 -45.44
C HIS A 9 41.78 -34.63 -43.91
N THR A 10 41.80 -33.47 -43.26
CA THR A 10 41.62 -33.35 -41.81
C THR A 10 40.12 -33.48 -41.53
N LEU A 11 39.73 -34.54 -40.82
CA LEU A 11 38.36 -34.75 -40.33
C LEU A 11 38.05 -33.69 -39.25
N LEU A 12 37.10 -32.81 -39.54
CA LEU A 12 36.49 -31.88 -38.60
C LEU A 12 35.49 -32.65 -37.73
N ALA A 13 35.81 -32.87 -36.46
CA ALA A 13 34.88 -33.45 -35.50
C ALA A 13 33.82 -32.39 -35.12
N LEU A 14 32.60 -32.53 -35.63
CA LEU A 14 31.44 -31.77 -35.18
C LEU A 14 31.03 -32.30 -33.79
N ALA A 15 31.30 -31.53 -32.74
CA ALA A 15 30.71 -31.76 -31.44
C ALA A 15 29.22 -31.35 -31.49
N LEU A 16 28.32 -32.33 -31.60
CA LEU A 16 26.88 -32.14 -31.45
C LEU A 16 26.58 -31.83 -29.97
N ALA A 17 26.51 -30.54 -29.62
CA ALA A 17 25.89 -30.12 -28.38
C ALA A 17 24.38 -30.39 -28.48
N SER A 18 23.95 -31.50 -27.90
CA SER A 18 22.52 -31.81 -27.80
C SER A 18 21.89 -30.82 -26.83
N PRO A 19 20.87 -30.04 -27.23
CA PRO A 19 20.15 -29.20 -26.30
C PRO A 19 19.39 -30.12 -25.35
N VAL A 20 19.86 -30.22 -24.11
CA VAL A 20 19.08 -30.82 -23.03
C VAL A 20 17.90 -29.88 -22.80
N THR A 21 16.78 -30.18 -23.48
CA THR A 21 15.50 -29.55 -23.23
C THR A 21 15.03 -30.08 -21.88
N PHE A 22 15.21 -29.30 -20.82
CA PHE A 22 14.48 -29.51 -19.58
C PHE A 22 13.00 -29.24 -19.87
N ALA A 23 12.30 -30.26 -20.36
CA ALA A 23 10.85 -30.29 -20.32
C ALA A 23 10.47 -30.44 -18.85
N THR A 24 10.27 -29.32 -18.15
CA THR A 24 9.55 -29.30 -16.88
C THR A 24 8.18 -29.89 -17.15
N ARG A 25 8.00 -31.17 -16.83
CA ARG A 25 6.67 -31.79 -16.83
C ARG A 25 5.83 -30.97 -15.87
N LEU A 26 4.78 -30.33 -16.37
CA LEU A 26 3.74 -29.75 -15.55
C LEU A 26 3.19 -30.88 -14.67
N GLN A 27 3.60 -30.90 -13.40
CA GLN A 27 3.00 -31.78 -12.43
C GLN A 27 1.60 -31.22 -12.14
N PRO A 28 0.53 -31.98 -12.41
CA PRO A 28 -0.80 -31.55 -12.00
C PRO A 28 -0.79 -31.37 -10.47
N LEU A 29 -1.44 -30.30 -10.01
CA LEU A 29 -1.62 -30.08 -8.58
C LEU A 29 -2.32 -31.31 -7.96
N PRO A 30 -1.93 -31.74 -6.75
CA PRO A 30 -2.60 -32.85 -6.08
C PRO A 30 -4.08 -32.53 -5.90
N ALA A 31 -4.95 -33.56 -5.92
CA ALA A 31 -6.38 -33.37 -5.69
C ALA A 31 -6.71 -32.74 -4.32
N SER A 32 -5.76 -32.77 -3.38
CA SER A 32 -5.81 -32.11 -2.08
C SER A 32 -5.35 -30.65 -2.08
N ALA A 33 -4.89 -30.12 -3.22
CA ALA A 33 -4.50 -28.73 -3.32
C ALA A 33 -5.70 -27.82 -3.01
N PRO A 34 -5.50 -26.70 -2.30
CA PRO A 34 -6.55 -25.72 -2.08
C PRO A 34 -7.16 -25.30 -3.42
N SER A 35 -8.47 -25.51 -3.58
CA SER A 35 -9.22 -25.01 -4.72
C SER A 35 -10.07 -23.83 -4.28
N ALA A 36 -10.22 -22.84 -5.17
CA ALA A 36 -11.13 -21.73 -4.93
C ALA A 36 -12.55 -22.27 -4.74
N ARG A 37 -13.14 -22.00 -3.57
CA ARG A 37 -14.55 -22.27 -3.30
C ARG A 37 -15.29 -20.94 -3.34
N PRO A 38 -15.83 -20.51 -4.49
CA PRO A 38 -16.59 -19.27 -4.54
C PRO A 38 -17.79 -19.40 -3.60
N ILE A 39 -17.90 -18.48 -2.64
CA ILE A 39 -19.06 -18.36 -1.77
C ILE A 39 -19.91 -17.23 -2.33
N GLY A 40 -21.14 -17.55 -2.74
CA GLY A 40 -22.09 -16.58 -3.30
C GLY A 40 -21.88 -16.28 -4.79
N VAL A 41 -22.59 -15.24 -5.26
CA VAL A 41 -22.48 -14.69 -6.61
C VAL A 41 -21.80 -13.34 -6.50
N ILE A 42 -20.78 -13.08 -7.32
CA ILE A 42 -20.07 -11.79 -7.35
C ILE A 42 -20.76 -10.91 -8.40
N ASP A 43 -21.36 -9.82 -7.94
CA ASP A 43 -21.92 -8.79 -8.82
C ASP A 43 -20.90 -7.69 -9.07
N GLN A 44 -20.64 -7.37 -10.33
CA GLN A 44 -19.80 -6.24 -10.68
C GLN A 44 -20.55 -4.94 -10.40
N VAL A 45 -20.13 -4.21 -9.36
CA VAL A 45 -20.72 -2.92 -8.99
C VAL A 45 -20.16 -1.77 -9.85
N PHE A 46 -18.86 -1.83 -10.16
CA PHE A 46 -18.17 -0.81 -10.95
C PHE A 46 -16.89 -1.39 -11.58
N ALA A 47 -16.46 -0.86 -12.72
CA ALA A 47 -15.19 -1.21 -13.37
C ALA A 47 -14.36 0.05 -13.64
N PHE A 48 -13.07 -0.02 -13.31
CA PHE A 48 -12.11 1.05 -13.57
C PHE A 48 -11.30 0.71 -14.81
N HIS A 49 -11.11 1.69 -15.69
CA HIS A 49 -10.40 1.52 -16.96
C HIS A 49 -9.23 2.51 -17.14
N ASP A 50 -9.10 3.48 -16.24
CA ASP A 50 -8.10 4.55 -16.30
C ASP A 50 -7.10 4.42 -15.13
N ALA A 51 -6.99 5.46 -14.29
CA ALA A 51 -6.16 5.46 -13.07
C ALA A 51 -6.49 4.28 -12.14
N MET A 52 -5.46 3.75 -11.48
CA MET A 52 -5.60 2.57 -10.63
C MET A 52 -6.06 2.98 -9.23
N PRO A 53 -7.26 2.57 -8.77
CA PRO A 53 -7.68 2.83 -7.41
C PRO A 53 -6.91 1.92 -6.44
N THR A 54 -6.66 2.40 -5.22
CA THR A 54 -6.05 1.57 -4.15
C THR A 54 -6.98 1.26 -3.00
N GLY A 55 -8.01 2.09 -2.79
CA GLY A 55 -8.98 1.90 -1.73
C GLY A 55 -10.41 2.11 -2.21
N VAL A 56 -11.32 1.36 -1.60
CA VAL A 56 -12.77 1.53 -1.73
C VAL A 56 -13.39 1.45 -0.33
N THR A 57 -14.34 2.33 -0.06
CA THR A 57 -15.11 2.29 1.19
C THR A 57 -16.58 2.58 0.91
N VAL A 58 -17.46 1.96 1.68
CA VAL A 58 -18.91 2.15 1.60
C VAL A 58 -19.35 2.75 2.92
N SER A 59 -20.00 3.91 2.85
CA SER A 59 -20.58 4.55 4.04
C SER A 59 -21.78 3.78 4.58
N GLU A 60 -22.19 4.10 5.80
CA GLU A 60 -23.38 3.57 6.45
C GLU A 60 -24.69 3.86 5.69
N THR A 61 -24.66 4.78 4.72
CA THR A 61 -25.80 5.11 3.85
C THR A 61 -25.69 4.49 2.45
N GLY A 62 -24.68 3.65 2.20
CA GLY A 62 -24.47 2.98 0.92
C GLY A 62 -23.71 3.79 -0.14
N ARG A 63 -23.29 5.02 0.16
CA ARG A 63 -22.42 5.81 -0.73
C ARG A 63 -21.05 5.17 -0.84
N ILE A 64 -20.50 5.09 -2.06
CA ILE A 64 -19.24 4.42 -2.36
C ILE A 64 -18.17 5.47 -2.68
N PHE A 65 -17.04 5.39 -1.99
CA PHE A 65 -15.91 6.29 -2.18
C PHE A 65 -14.67 5.50 -2.56
N VAL A 66 -13.84 6.12 -3.39
CA VAL A 66 -12.62 5.54 -3.94
C VAL A 66 -11.50 6.57 -3.93
N ASN A 67 -10.26 6.10 -3.90
CA ASN A 67 -9.10 6.96 -3.99
C ASN A 67 -8.08 6.46 -5.02
N PHE A 68 -7.30 7.40 -5.54
CA PHE A 68 -6.30 7.21 -6.59
C PHE A 68 -5.02 7.94 -6.17
N PRO A 69 -4.04 7.25 -5.56
CA PRO A 69 -2.76 7.86 -5.27
C PRO A 69 -2.02 8.16 -6.58
N ARG A 70 -1.18 9.20 -6.58
CA ARG A 70 -0.42 9.61 -7.76
C ARG A 70 0.87 8.79 -7.83
N TRP A 71 0.84 7.64 -8.51
CA TRP A 71 1.99 6.73 -8.64
C TRP A 71 2.76 6.88 -9.97
N GLY A 72 2.27 7.74 -10.86
CA GLY A 72 2.81 7.94 -12.21
C GLY A 72 1.72 7.82 -13.29
N ASP A 73 0.53 7.38 -12.91
CA ASP A 73 -0.68 7.45 -13.72
C ASP A 73 -1.25 8.88 -13.80
N ALA A 74 -2.05 9.12 -14.84
CA ALA A 74 -2.74 10.39 -15.02
C ALA A 74 -3.97 10.48 -14.09
N VAL A 75 -3.76 11.02 -12.89
CA VAL A 75 -4.80 11.13 -11.85
C VAL A 75 -5.40 12.54 -11.82
N ALA A 76 -6.63 12.67 -12.33
CA ALA A 76 -7.37 13.94 -12.34
C ALA A 76 -7.83 14.40 -10.94
N PHE A 77 -8.14 13.45 -10.06
CA PHE A 77 -8.53 13.67 -8.66
C PHE A 77 -8.14 12.43 -7.86
N THR A 78 -7.78 12.62 -6.61
CA THR A 78 -7.26 11.54 -5.76
C THR A 78 -8.31 10.98 -4.80
N VAL A 79 -9.43 11.69 -4.60
CA VAL A 79 -10.61 11.19 -3.87
C VAL A 79 -11.86 11.43 -4.71
N ALA A 80 -12.69 10.39 -4.82
CA ALA A 80 -13.94 10.46 -5.54
C ALA A 80 -15.07 9.66 -4.89
N GLU A 81 -16.29 10.02 -5.25
CA GLU A 81 -17.50 9.25 -5.01
C GLU A 81 -17.95 8.60 -6.31
N ILE A 82 -18.38 7.34 -6.23
CA ILE A 82 -19.10 6.68 -7.32
C ILE A 82 -20.58 6.99 -7.12
N ARG A 83 -21.13 7.79 -8.03
CA ARG A 83 -22.53 8.22 -8.00
C ARG A 83 -23.13 8.08 -9.40
N ASP A 84 -24.27 7.40 -9.48
CA ASP A 84 -25.00 7.17 -10.74
C ASP A 84 -24.11 6.54 -11.83
N GLY A 85 -23.25 5.58 -11.42
CA GLY A 85 -22.31 4.90 -12.32
C GLY A 85 -21.17 5.79 -12.83
N LYS A 86 -20.90 6.93 -12.20
CA LYS A 86 -19.83 7.86 -12.58
C LYS A 86 -18.93 8.18 -11.39
N ILE A 87 -17.65 8.37 -11.67
CA ILE A 87 -16.66 8.82 -10.69
C ILE A 87 -16.68 10.35 -10.66
N GLN A 88 -16.89 10.94 -9.49
CA GLN A 88 -16.94 12.40 -9.30
C GLN A 88 -15.96 12.81 -8.19
N PRO A 89 -15.16 13.87 -8.39
CA PRO A 89 -14.21 14.34 -7.37
C PRO A 89 -14.97 14.72 -6.09
N TYR A 90 -14.51 14.20 -4.95
CA TYR A 90 -15.21 14.33 -3.68
C TYR A 90 -14.32 15.01 -2.62
N PRO A 91 -14.90 15.90 -1.76
CA PRO A 91 -16.25 16.48 -1.84
C PRO A 91 -16.47 17.43 -3.02
N ASN A 92 -15.39 17.88 -3.67
CA ASN A 92 -15.43 18.73 -4.86
C ASN A 92 -14.07 18.69 -5.56
N ALA A 93 -13.99 19.33 -6.73
CA ALA A 93 -12.75 19.45 -7.50
C ALA A 93 -11.68 20.30 -6.79
N ALA A 94 -12.08 21.36 -6.08
CA ALA A 94 -11.14 22.32 -5.50
C ALA A 94 -10.20 21.68 -4.47
N ILE A 95 -10.71 20.82 -3.58
CA ILE A 95 -9.85 20.09 -2.64
C ILE A 95 -9.02 19.00 -3.29
N ASN A 96 -9.37 18.52 -4.48
CA ASN A 96 -8.55 17.56 -5.23
C ASN A 96 -7.39 18.23 -6.00
N THR A 97 -7.31 19.56 -5.96
CA THR A 97 -6.19 20.36 -6.43
C THR A 97 -5.27 20.66 -5.25
N GLU A 98 -3.98 20.37 -5.41
CA GLU A 98 -2.96 20.75 -4.45
C GLU A 98 -2.80 22.28 -4.37
N ASP A 99 -2.58 22.80 -3.17
CA ASP A 99 -2.12 24.18 -2.99
C ASP A 99 -0.58 24.22 -2.99
N PRO A 100 0.05 24.89 -3.98
CA PRO A 100 1.51 24.92 -4.10
C PRO A 100 2.20 25.71 -2.97
N ASN A 101 1.47 26.52 -2.21
CA ASN A 101 2.02 27.34 -1.13
C ASN A 101 1.74 26.77 0.26
N ASP A 102 0.83 25.79 0.37
CA ASP A 102 0.39 25.23 1.64
C ASP A 102 0.03 23.74 1.46
N PRO A 103 0.99 22.81 1.62
CA PRO A 103 0.77 21.37 1.43
C PRO A 103 -0.32 20.77 2.33
N ALA A 104 -0.69 21.45 3.42
CA ALA A 104 -1.78 21.04 4.28
C ALA A 104 -3.16 21.29 3.64
N LYS A 105 -3.24 22.16 2.62
CA LYS A 105 -4.44 22.45 1.84
C LYS A 105 -4.48 21.63 0.55
N GLY A 106 -5.69 21.18 0.22
CA GLY A 106 -5.89 20.32 -0.93
C GLY A 106 -5.27 18.93 -0.75
N PHE A 107 -5.57 18.03 -1.68
CA PHE A 107 -5.06 16.68 -1.70
C PHE A 107 -3.89 16.55 -2.67
N ILE A 108 -2.83 15.87 -2.20
CA ILE A 108 -1.59 15.63 -2.93
C ILE A 108 -1.52 14.21 -3.47
N SER A 109 -1.77 13.18 -2.66
CA SER A 109 -1.77 11.79 -3.09
C SER A 109 -2.45 10.95 -2.02
N VAL A 110 -3.77 10.79 -2.13
CA VAL A 110 -4.56 10.02 -1.16
C VAL A 110 -4.41 8.53 -1.44
N GLN A 111 -3.94 7.80 -0.43
CA GLN A 111 -3.63 6.39 -0.48
C GLN A 111 -4.72 5.49 0.11
N SER A 112 -5.49 6.00 1.07
CA SER A 112 -6.61 5.27 1.67
C SER A 112 -7.79 6.19 1.97
N VAL A 113 -9.01 5.66 1.77
CA VAL A 113 -10.27 6.27 2.21
C VAL A 113 -11.06 5.29 3.05
N VAL A 114 -11.57 5.75 4.20
CA VAL A 114 -12.34 4.92 5.14
C VAL A 114 -13.57 5.67 5.61
N ALA A 115 -14.76 5.09 5.40
CA ALA A 115 -15.97 5.51 6.08
C ALA A 115 -15.91 5.11 7.55
N ASP A 116 -16.17 6.05 8.45
CA ASP A 116 -16.00 5.83 9.89
C ASP A 116 -17.24 5.29 10.60
N GLY A 117 -18.34 5.08 9.86
CA GLY A 117 -19.63 4.65 10.38
C GLY A 117 -20.32 5.70 11.27
N LYS A 118 -19.84 6.95 11.25
CA LYS A 118 -20.33 8.08 12.05
C LYS A 118 -20.63 9.30 11.18
N GLY A 119 -21.02 9.10 9.92
CA GLY A 119 -21.37 10.18 9.00
C GLY A 119 -20.18 10.90 8.39
N ARG A 120 -18.97 10.30 8.42
CA ARG A 120 -17.78 10.87 7.78
C ARG A 120 -17.04 9.82 6.98
N ILE A 121 -16.35 10.27 5.95
CA ILE A 121 -15.18 9.56 5.44
C ILE A 121 -13.92 10.26 5.90
N TRP A 122 -12.84 9.50 5.98
CA TRP A 122 -11.50 9.99 6.20
C TRP A 122 -10.66 9.65 4.98
N ALA A 123 -9.89 10.63 4.49
CA ALA A 123 -8.88 10.46 3.47
C ALA A 123 -7.49 10.56 4.10
N LEU A 124 -6.62 9.59 3.79
CA LEU A 124 -5.21 9.57 4.20
C LEU A 124 -4.33 9.99 3.01
N ASP A 125 -3.77 11.18 3.10
CA ASP A 125 -2.90 11.77 2.08
C ASP A 125 -1.43 11.53 2.47
N THR A 126 -0.69 10.86 1.59
CA THR A 126 0.74 10.55 1.80
C THR A 126 1.62 11.77 1.60
N ALA A 127 1.16 12.74 0.81
CA ALA A 127 1.97 13.81 0.25
C ALA A 127 3.25 13.35 -0.47
N ALA A 128 3.30 12.09 -0.90
CA ALA A 128 4.46 11.42 -1.50
C ALA A 128 4.11 10.89 -2.90
N PRO A 129 3.85 11.77 -3.88
CA PRO A 129 3.61 11.33 -5.26
C PRO A 129 4.82 10.54 -5.77
N GLU A 130 4.58 9.50 -6.56
CA GLU A 130 5.60 8.59 -7.11
C GLU A 130 6.51 7.97 -6.05
N PHE A 131 6.01 7.78 -4.82
CA PHE A 131 6.78 7.29 -3.67
C PHE A 131 7.99 8.19 -3.31
N ALA A 132 7.93 9.47 -3.68
CA ALA A 132 8.94 10.45 -3.31
C ALA A 132 8.90 10.76 -1.80
N THR A 133 9.89 11.52 -1.32
CA THR A 133 9.87 12.08 0.03
C THR A 133 8.55 12.86 0.26
N PRO A 134 7.79 12.58 1.35
CA PRO A 134 6.59 13.33 1.66
C PRO A 134 6.86 14.83 1.71
N ARG A 135 6.01 15.63 1.07
CA ARG A 135 6.11 17.10 1.17
C ARG A 135 5.94 17.51 2.62
N ALA A 136 6.84 18.36 3.11
CA ALA A 136 6.82 18.83 4.50
C ALA A 136 5.46 19.47 4.83
N GLY A 137 4.83 19.01 5.92
CA GLY A 137 3.49 19.45 6.33
C GLY A 137 2.33 18.96 5.44
N GLY A 138 2.60 18.12 4.44
CA GLY A 138 1.60 17.65 3.49
C GLY A 138 0.89 16.37 3.90
N ALA A 139 1.58 15.44 4.57
CA ALA A 139 1.00 14.17 5.00
C ALA A 139 -0.08 14.44 6.04
N LYS A 140 -1.31 13.97 5.80
CA LYS A 140 -2.47 14.36 6.60
C LYS A 140 -3.65 13.39 6.54
N LEU A 141 -4.47 13.44 7.57
CA LEU A 141 -5.83 12.90 7.58
C LEU A 141 -6.85 14.01 7.36
N VAL A 142 -7.82 13.80 6.48
CA VAL A 142 -8.89 14.76 6.21
C VAL A 142 -10.24 14.09 6.43
N ALA A 143 -11.01 14.58 7.40
CA ALA A 143 -12.37 14.14 7.67
C ALA A 143 -13.37 14.98 6.87
N ILE A 144 -14.24 14.31 6.11
CA ILE A 144 -15.28 14.93 5.30
C ILE A 144 -16.64 14.46 5.81
N ASP A 145 -17.47 15.41 6.24
CA ASP A 145 -18.85 15.17 6.67
C ASP A 145 -19.71 14.80 5.46
N LEU A 146 -20.38 13.65 5.54
CA LEU A 146 -21.17 13.08 4.45
C LEU A 146 -22.52 13.80 4.26
N THR A 147 -23.04 14.48 5.27
CA THR A 147 -24.32 15.20 5.15
C THR A 147 -24.13 16.50 4.38
N ARG A 148 -23.05 17.22 4.70
CA ARG A 148 -22.75 18.55 4.14
C ARG A 148 -21.80 18.48 2.95
N ASN A 149 -21.15 17.34 2.72
CA ASN A 149 -20.05 17.16 1.76
C ASN A 149 -18.98 18.23 1.93
N ARG A 150 -18.48 18.40 3.16
CA ARG A 150 -17.48 19.43 3.52
C ARG A 150 -16.43 18.86 4.44
N VAL A 151 -15.20 19.33 4.28
CA VAL A 151 -14.14 19.07 5.26
C VAL A 151 -14.55 19.64 6.61
N VAL A 152 -14.48 18.80 7.63
CA VAL A 152 -14.74 19.19 9.03
C VAL A 152 -13.49 19.06 9.91
N LYS A 153 -12.46 18.36 9.42
CA LYS A 153 -11.18 18.27 10.11
C LYS A 153 -10.04 17.96 9.16
N THR A 154 -8.90 18.60 9.40
CA THR A 154 -7.61 18.22 8.82
C THR A 154 -6.62 18.02 9.98
N LEU A 155 -5.95 16.88 10.00
CA LEU A 155 -4.88 16.53 10.95
C LEU A 155 -3.60 16.31 10.14
N VAL A 156 -2.72 17.30 10.14
CA VAL A 156 -1.37 17.14 9.57
C VAL A 156 -0.55 16.31 10.55
N PHE A 157 0.15 15.29 10.05
CA PHE A 157 1.01 14.50 10.90
C PHE A 157 2.18 15.35 11.41
N PRO A 158 2.51 15.26 12.72
CA PRO A 158 3.69 15.91 13.25
C PRO A 158 4.98 15.43 12.55
N PRO A 159 5.97 16.30 12.31
CA PRO A 159 7.19 15.94 11.57
C PRO A 159 7.99 14.82 12.24
N GLU A 160 7.90 14.67 13.57
CA GLU A 160 8.60 13.63 14.32
C GLU A 160 8.12 12.20 14.02
N VAL A 161 6.92 12.03 13.44
CA VAL A 161 6.40 10.70 13.04
C VAL A 161 6.48 10.44 11.54
N ILE A 162 6.80 11.46 10.73
CA ILE A 162 6.95 11.36 9.27
C ILE A 162 8.43 11.45 8.90
N LEU A 163 9.03 10.31 8.59
CA LEU A 163 10.41 10.24 8.11
C LEU A 163 10.47 10.63 6.62
N PRO A 164 11.65 10.98 6.09
CA PRO A 164 11.82 11.21 4.65
C PRO A 164 11.43 10.00 3.79
N SER A 165 11.48 8.79 4.35
CA SER A 165 11.10 7.55 3.69
C SER A 165 9.66 7.10 3.98
N THR A 166 8.90 7.83 4.81
CA THR A 166 7.59 7.39 5.27
C THR A 166 6.59 7.37 4.11
N TYR A 167 5.77 6.32 4.07
CA TYR A 167 4.64 6.19 3.17
C TYR A 167 3.42 5.72 3.95
N VAL A 168 2.59 6.66 4.41
CA VAL A 168 1.38 6.32 5.19
C VAL A 168 0.34 5.62 4.31
N ASN A 169 -0.01 4.39 4.62
CA ASN A 169 -0.74 3.54 3.67
C ASN A 169 -2.21 3.32 4.00
N ASP A 170 -2.51 2.69 5.13
CA ASP A 170 -3.89 2.42 5.55
C ASP A 170 -4.11 2.78 7.02
N MET A 171 -5.36 2.92 7.42
CA MET A 171 -5.75 3.44 8.74
C MET A 171 -6.94 2.74 9.37
N ARG A 172 -6.94 2.59 10.69
CA ARG A 172 -8.09 2.13 11.47
C ARG A 172 -8.38 3.05 12.65
N PHE A 173 -9.66 3.27 12.90
CA PHE A 173 -10.16 4.18 13.92
C PHE A 173 -10.65 3.41 15.14
N ASP A 174 -10.21 3.85 16.32
CA ASP A 174 -10.73 3.46 17.61
C ASP A 174 -11.44 4.64 18.26
N PHE A 175 -12.77 4.71 18.12
CA PHE A 175 -13.58 5.75 18.76
C PHE A 175 -13.92 5.46 20.23
N ARG A 176 -13.45 4.35 20.81
CA ARG A 176 -13.64 4.01 22.23
C ARG A 176 -12.59 4.68 23.11
N VAL A 177 -11.44 5.04 22.54
CA VAL A 177 -10.29 5.59 23.29
C VAL A 177 -9.90 6.97 22.79
N GLY A 178 -9.77 7.92 23.71
CA GLY A 178 -9.48 9.33 23.41
C GLY A 178 -10.75 10.16 23.20
N LYS A 179 -10.66 11.49 23.34
CA LYS A 179 -11.84 12.38 23.33
C LYS A 179 -12.59 12.37 21.99
N GLN A 180 -11.88 12.19 20.88
CA GLN A 180 -12.46 12.09 19.54
C GLN A 180 -12.06 10.78 18.84
N GLY A 181 -11.50 9.83 19.59
CA GLY A 181 -10.92 8.61 19.08
C GLY A 181 -9.40 8.68 18.87
N THR A 182 -8.84 7.52 18.57
CA THR A 182 -7.45 7.29 18.18
C THR A 182 -7.44 6.69 16.78
N VAL A 183 -6.42 7.02 15.98
CA VAL A 183 -6.20 6.40 14.66
C VAL A 183 -4.84 5.71 14.64
N TYR A 184 -4.82 4.52 14.05
CA TYR A 184 -3.64 3.72 13.80
C TYR A 184 -3.37 3.72 12.31
N VAL A 185 -2.13 3.98 11.91
CA VAL A 185 -1.74 4.13 10.50
C VAL A 185 -0.48 3.32 10.25
N THR A 186 -0.46 2.56 9.16
CA THR A 186 0.75 1.84 8.73
C THR A 186 1.70 2.76 7.97
N ASP A 187 3.01 2.59 8.19
CA ASP A 187 4.05 3.16 7.34
C ASP A 187 4.62 2.05 6.42
N SER A 188 4.14 2.05 5.17
CA SER A 188 4.55 1.15 4.08
C SER A 188 5.83 1.64 3.39
N SER A 189 6.82 2.12 4.15
CA SER A 189 8.06 2.61 3.57
C SER A 189 8.66 1.62 2.57
N VAL A 190 9.14 2.16 1.43
CA VAL A 190 9.79 1.37 0.36
C VAL A 190 11.31 1.50 0.33
N SER A 191 11.86 2.37 1.17
CA SER A 191 13.27 2.77 1.16
C SER A 191 13.87 2.96 2.55
N GLY A 192 13.06 2.88 3.61
CA GLY A 192 13.48 3.02 4.99
C GLY A 192 12.67 2.15 5.94
N PRO A 193 12.68 2.43 7.25
CA PRO A 193 11.98 1.61 8.22
C PRO A 193 10.46 1.74 8.04
N GLY A 194 9.74 0.61 8.08
CA GLY A 194 8.31 0.61 8.33
C GLY A 194 7.97 0.95 9.78
N GLY A 195 6.69 0.93 10.10
CA GLY A 195 6.21 1.13 11.46
C GLY A 195 4.70 1.32 11.55
N ILE A 196 4.25 1.68 12.75
CA ILE A 196 2.86 2.02 13.05
C ILE A 196 2.83 3.42 13.68
N ILE A 197 2.05 4.33 13.11
CA ILE A 197 1.82 5.66 13.66
C ILE A 197 0.48 5.64 14.40
N VAL A 198 0.51 6.07 15.66
CA VAL A 198 -0.67 6.20 16.52
C VAL A 198 -0.93 7.67 16.74
N MET A 199 -2.13 8.15 16.42
CA MET A 199 -2.47 9.56 16.58
C MET A 199 -3.77 9.73 17.38
N ASP A 200 -3.73 10.60 18.38
CA ASP A 200 -4.94 11.08 19.06
C ASP A 200 -5.67 12.04 18.14
N ILE A 201 -6.91 11.70 17.79
CA ILE A 201 -7.68 12.48 16.80
C ILE A 201 -7.94 13.87 17.35
N ALA A 202 -8.22 14.03 18.65
CA ALA A 202 -8.62 15.31 19.22
C ALA A 202 -7.52 16.36 19.10
N SER A 203 -6.29 16.00 19.47
CA SER A 203 -5.14 16.91 19.55
C SER A 203 -4.21 16.86 18.33
N GLY A 204 -4.27 15.80 17.52
CA GLY A 204 -3.31 15.58 16.43
C GLY A 204 -1.92 15.14 16.90
N LYS A 205 -1.72 14.93 18.22
CA LYS A 205 -0.47 14.37 18.74
C LYS A 205 -0.31 12.94 18.26
N ALA A 206 0.89 12.59 17.80
CA ALA A 206 1.18 11.29 17.27
C ALA A 206 2.47 10.71 17.86
N ILE A 207 2.56 9.38 17.86
CA ILE A 207 3.77 8.62 18.19
C ILE A 207 4.01 7.55 17.13
N ARG A 208 5.26 7.39 16.73
CA ARG A 208 5.70 6.30 15.84
C ARG A 208 6.17 5.13 16.69
N ARG A 209 5.65 3.93 16.43
CA ARG A 209 5.91 2.69 17.15
C ARG A 209 6.33 1.58 16.19
N LEU A 210 7.03 0.59 16.72
CA LEU A 210 7.61 -0.54 15.99
C LEU A 210 8.48 -0.06 14.81
N SER A 211 9.18 1.06 14.95
CA SER A 211 9.92 1.65 13.82
C SER A 211 11.11 0.77 13.44
N GLY A 212 11.05 0.13 12.26
CA GLY A 212 12.10 -0.78 11.79
C GLY A 212 12.16 -2.11 12.54
N ALA A 213 11.13 -2.44 13.33
CA ALA A 213 10.99 -3.77 13.91
C ALA A 213 10.85 -4.81 12.79
N ALA A 214 11.35 -6.03 13.00
CA ALA A 214 11.27 -7.11 12.01
C ALA A 214 9.82 -7.37 11.55
N GLN A 215 8.87 -7.28 12.49
CA GLN A 215 7.44 -7.46 12.28
C GLN A 215 6.79 -6.40 11.38
N THR A 216 7.43 -5.24 11.24
CA THR A 216 6.97 -4.12 10.38
C THR A 216 7.84 -3.93 9.15
N SER A 217 8.87 -4.76 8.98
CA SER A 217 9.88 -4.61 7.94
C SER A 217 9.69 -5.66 6.84
N VAL A 218 10.34 -5.41 5.71
CA VAL A 218 10.43 -6.34 4.59
C VAL A 218 11.12 -7.63 5.04
N ASP A 219 10.52 -8.78 4.71
CA ASP A 219 11.19 -10.09 4.79
C ASP A 219 12.08 -10.25 3.54
N PRO A 220 13.42 -10.28 3.68
CA PRO A 220 14.33 -10.32 2.54
C PRO A 220 14.26 -11.63 1.75
N ASP A 221 13.74 -12.70 2.36
CA ASP A 221 13.62 -14.02 1.73
C ASP A 221 12.26 -14.23 1.05
N PHE A 222 11.33 -13.29 1.23
CA PHE A 222 10.04 -13.34 0.57
C PHE A 222 10.13 -12.92 -0.90
N VAL A 223 9.34 -13.55 -1.76
CA VAL A 223 9.17 -13.12 -3.16
C VAL A 223 7.67 -13.17 -3.46
N PRO A 224 7.01 -12.02 -3.67
CA PRO A 224 5.61 -12.00 -4.08
C PRO A 224 5.51 -12.52 -5.51
N VAL A 225 4.55 -13.42 -5.73
CA VAL A 225 4.30 -14.04 -7.04
C VAL A 225 2.84 -13.85 -7.41
N VAL A 226 2.59 -13.22 -8.57
CA VAL A 226 1.25 -13.01 -9.14
C VAL A 226 1.23 -13.68 -10.52
N GLU A 227 0.23 -14.52 -10.77
CA GLU A 227 0.12 -15.29 -12.03
C GLU A 227 1.42 -16.04 -12.41
N GLY A 228 2.09 -16.61 -11.40
CA GLY A 228 3.34 -17.36 -11.58
C GLY A 228 4.59 -16.52 -11.88
N LYS A 229 4.50 -15.19 -11.81
CA LYS A 229 5.63 -14.27 -12.06
C LYS A 229 5.96 -13.48 -10.79
N PRO A 230 7.25 -13.22 -10.51
CA PRO A 230 7.63 -12.27 -9.46
C PRO A 230 6.95 -10.92 -9.70
N ALA A 231 6.33 -10.38 -8.65
CA ALA A 231 5.60 -9.13 -8.64
C ALA A 231 6.33 -8.06 -7.82
N LEU A 232 5.79 -6.84 -7.77
CA LEU A 232 6.36 -5.70 -7.05
C LEU A 232 7.84 -5.49 -7.42
N LEU A 233 8.10 -5.42 -8.72
CA LEU A 233 9.42 -5.16 -9.27
C LEU A 233 9.49 -3.74 -9.81
N THR A 234 10.54 -3.02 -9.43
CA THR A 234 10.99 -1.77 -10.08
C THR A 234 12.24 -2.05 -10.92
N ARG A 235 12.82 -1.00 -11.52
CA ARG A 235 14.12 -1.07 -12.20
C ARG A 235 15.17 -0.32 -11.40
N ASP A 236 16.37 -0.89 -11.32
CA ASP A 236 17.54 -0.14 -10.83
C ASP A 236 18.09 0.81 -11.90
N ALA A 237 19.17 1.53 -11.56
CA ALA A 237 19.82 2.49 -12.46
C ALA A 237 20.37 1.84 -13.76
N ASP A 238 20.68 0.54 -13.72
CA ASP A 238 21.14 -0.24 -14.87
C ASP A 238 19.97 -0.87 -15.66
N GLY A 239 18.73 -0.61 -15.25
CA GLY A 239 17.51 -1.14 -15.86
C GLY A 239 17.15 -2.58 -15.46
N LYS A 240 17.87 -3.18 -14.51
CA LYS A 240 17.60 -4.55 -14.04
C LYS A 240 16.43 -4.58 -13.07
N PRO A 241 15.67 -5.69 -13.00
CA PRO A 241 14.60 -5.85 -12.02
C PRO A 241 15.14 -5.77 -10.59
N LYS A 242 14.52 -4.94 -9.76
CA LYS A 242 14.79 -4.80 -8.33
C LYS A 242 13.47 -4.97 -7.58
N ALA A 243 13.48 -5.72 -6.48
CA ALA A 243 12.31 -5.83 -5.62
C ALA A 243 11.96 -4.45 -5.03
N LEU A 244 10.70 -4.07 -5.13
CA LEU A 244 10.10 -2.97 -4.37
C LEU A 244 9.57 -3.56 -3.06
N GLY A 245 10.48 -3.68 -2.09
CA GLY A 245 10.13 -4.15 -0.76
C GLY A 245 9.26 -3.12 -0.06
N VAL A 246 8.02 -3.49 0.28
CA VAL A 246 7.07 -2.63 0.98
C VAL A 246 6.92 -3.13 2.41
N ALA A 247 7.11 -2.23 3.37
CA ALA A 247 7.06 -2.51 4.79
C ALA A 247 5.61 -2.74 5.31
N SER A 248 5.35 -2.48 6.59
CA SER A 248 4.01 -2.63 7.21
C SER A 248 2.92 -1.97 6.36
N ASP A 249 1.91 -2.74 5.96
CA ASP A 249 0.92 -2.28 4.97
C ASP A 249 -0.51 -2.56 5.43
N GLY A 250 -0.88 -3.85 5.49
CA GLY A 250 -2.18 -4.30 5.94
C GLY A 250 -2.41 -3.99 7.42
N ILE A 251 -3.62 -3.54 7.75
CA ILE A 251 -4.00 -3.18 9.12
C ILE A 251 -5.46 -3.51 9.41
N ALA A 252 -5.72 -4.06 10.59
CA ALA A 252 -7.07 -4.32 11.09
C ALA A 252 -7.12 -4.10 12.60
N LEU A 253 -8.24 -3.56 13.07
CA LEU A 253 -8.50 -3.41 14.50
C LEU A 253 -9.49 -4.51 14.91
N SER A 254 -9.16 -5.23 15.98
CA SER A 254 -10.10 -6.16 16.63
C SER A 254 -11.42 -5.47 16.98
N ALA A 255 -12.52 -6.22 17.00
CA ALA A 255 -13.85 -5.65 17.26
C ALA A 255 -13.96 -4.97 18.64
N ASP A 256 -13.25 -5.49 19.65
CA ASP A 256 -13.15 -4.86 20.98
C ASP A 256 -12.02 -3.81 21.06
N GLY A 257 -11.19 -3.74 20.02
CA GLY A 257 -10.05 -2.85 19.84
C GLY A 257 -8.88 -3.06 20.77
N LYS A 258 -8.77 -4.22 21.41
CA LYS A 258 -7.63 -4.52 22.27
C LYS A 258 -6.37 -4.78 21.46
N ASP A 259 -6.52 -5.42 20.30
CA ASP A 259 -5.43 -5.79 19.41
C ASP A 259 -5.52 -5.07 18.07
N LEU A 260 -4.37 -4.57 17.62
CA LEU A 260 -4.15 -4.13 16.25
C LEU A 260 -3.39 -5.22 15.50
N TYR A 261 -4.03 -5.76 14.47
CA TYR A 261 -3.41 -6.69 13.53
C TYR A 261 -2.73 -5.92 12.40
N PHE A 262 -1.55 -6.35 12.00
CA PHE A 262 -0.80 -5.73 10.91
C PHE A 262 0.10 -6.74 10.20
N SER A 263 0.47 -6.44 8.96
CA SER A 263 1.37 -7.28 8.16
C SER A 263 2.20 -6.43 7.19
N PRO A 264 3.51 -6.65 7.08
CA PRO A 264 4.29 -6.14 5.97
C PRO A 264 3.78 -6.73 4.65
N LEU A 265 3.67 -5.90 3.61
CA LEU A 265 3.23 -6.39 2.29
C LEU A 265 4.23 -7.40 1.72
N TYR A 266 5.52 -7.16 1.97
CA TYR A 266 6.60 -8.03 1.56
C TYR A 266 6.95 -9.05 2.67
N SER A 267 5.97 -9.84 3.10
CA SER A 267 6.10 -10.91 4.10
C SER A 267 4.97 -11.94 3.97
N ARG A 268 5.10 -13.08 4.67
CA ARG A 268 4.01 -14.08 4.85
C ARG A 268 3.34 -14.02 6.22
N HIS A 269 3.78 -13.11 7.09
CA HIS A 269 3.36 -13.09 8.50
C HIS A 269 2.27 -12.06 8.77
N LEU A 270 1.33 -12.47 9.63
CA LEU A 270 0.36 -11.59 10.28
C LEU A 270 0.76 -11.46 11.74
N TYR A 271 0.85 -10.22 12.23
CA TYR A 271 1.20 -9.89 13.60
C TYR A 271 0.02 -9.22 14.31
N ALA A 272 0.09 -9.18 15.64
CA ALA A 272 -0.84 -8.45 16.48
C ALA A 272 -0.08 -7.79 17.63
N VAL A 273 -0.53 -6.61 18.04
CA VAL A 273 0.02 -5.88 19.18
C VAL A 273 -1.11 -5.21 19.96
N SER A 274 -0.96 -5.14 21.29
CA SER A 274 -1.94 -4.46 22.14
C SER A 274 -2.01 -2.97 21.82
N THR A 275 -3.21 -2.48 21.55
CA THR A 275 -3.45 -1.06 21.30
C THR A 275 -3.17 -0.20 22.53
N ALA A 276 -3.31 -0.77 23.73
CA ALA A 276 -2.98 -0.07 24.97
C ALA A 276 -1.48 0.20 25.07
N LEU A 277 -0.65 -0.79 24.71
CA LEU A 277 0.80 -0.64 24.70
C LEU A 277 1.26 0.36 23.62
N LEU A 278 0.66 0.28 22.43
CA LEU A 278 0.95 1.21 21.33
C LEU A 278 0.64 2.68 21.67
N ARG A 279 -0.41 2.94 22.46
CA ARG A 279 -0.81 4.30 22.86
C ARG A 279 0.01 4.86 24.02
N ASP A 280 0.63 4.00 24.83
CA ASP A 280 1.35 4.42 26.02
C ASP A 280 2.79 4.84 25.67
N PRO A 281 3.16 6.13 25.82
CA PRO A 281 4.51 6.61 25.53
C PRO A 281 5.55 6.14 26.56
N GLY A 282 5.13 5.59 27.71
CA GLY A 282 6.02 5.00 28.70
C GLY A 282 6.48 3.57 28.35
N ILE A 283 5.87 2.95 27.33
CA ILE A 283 6.25 1.61 26.85
C ILE A 283 7.39 1.75 25.85
N SER A 284 8.50 1.06 26.10
CA SER A 284 9.63 1.01 25.17
C SER A 284 9.34 0.12 23.96
N GLU A 285 10.09 0.34 22.88
CA GLU A 285 9.95 -0.45 21.64
C GLU A 285 10.26 -1.94 21.85
N ALA A 286 11.14 -2.30 22.81
CA ALA A 286 11.47 -3.69 23.11
C ALA A 286 10.36 -4.43 23.89
N GLN A 287 9.41 -3.70 24.47
CA GLN A 287 8.25 -4.26 25.16
C GLN A 287 7.04 -4.46 24.24
N LEU A 288 7.10 -3.93 23.01
CA LEU A 288 6.10 -4.12 21.97
C LEU A 288 6.42 -5.35 21.12
#